data_AF-Q2U2P5-F1
#
_entry.id   AF-Q2U2P5-F1
#
_cell.length_a   1.000
_cell.length_b   1.000
_cell.length_c   1.000
_cell.angle_alpha   90.00
_cell.angle_beta   90.00
_cell.angle_gamma   90.00
#
_symmetry.space_group_name_H-M   'P 1'
#
loop_
_entity.id
_entity.type
_entity.pdbx_description
1 polymer ?
#
loop_
_entity_poly.entity_id
_entity_poly.type
_entity_poly.pdbx_seq_one_letter_code
_entity_poly.pdbx_strand_id
1 'polypeptide(L)'
;MAVLNGTDDTNTLTSLAHAGFQYPPDSAGSFPSRYRGGTKFDTSIAGLHISFSPSGCNAVTLDGEGQAQLRVMEHSYGAENGLYDENKFSAAVASLTLAFCRGCGSEFNTDDILLILKRQASPDAQISFINEVYRALGVNCNYTQENDKLMSHQYLPKCLSVQAALGFIDKYKSRNFASNVPWTILQLRHASVLYALFLQYLKGGVQAEPPDAGKISTCGKYAELFLTVRFDADAIRILLGNTKWALDLLHYVLNDLLDLADDLESLLSDQEAFAQKLKTISSLPLIILLSSMSRAFLRFICRGLRGIQAGYATAPLTGDAGVYYAEIYRTLDTSPVRIDVYEKLLAGVDSTVRHVYHGAGFGDNERPGPEKELLVNGRIPPVLVTAVSTILRQTVPALKPDIDRMAIYMGDYSWLGLGSDRRAELYRRTRDVDIIKKIPFRSTASAGSDETQSGKHNPSQVRRRCVRCCEIMCGAYPPRPQLSSRMMYKLGYVRYCICGGGWTLESDFHR
;
A
#
# COMPACT_ATOMS: atom_id res chain seq x y z
N MET A 1 3.95 39.94 -18.83
CA MET A 1 3.65 39.26 -17.56
C MET A 1 2.40 39.89 -16.99
N ALA A 2 1.27 39.18 -17.00
CA ALA A 2 0.08 39.64 -16.29
C ALA A 2 0.31 39.38 -14.80
N VAL A 3 0.31 40.45 -14.00
CA VAL A 3 0.28 40.34 -12.54
C VAL A 3 -1.10 39.81 -12.17
N LEU A 4 -1.18 38.52 -11.86
CA LEU A 4 -2.40 37.89 -11.36
C LEU A 4 -2.57 38.33 -9.90
N ASN A 5 -3.35 39.39 -9.68
CA ASN A 5 -3.81 39.75 -8.34
C ASN A 5 -4.76 38.63 -7.84
N GLY A 6 -4.33 37.88 -6.82
CA GLY A 6 -5.10 36.77 -6.24
C GLY A 6 -4.27 35.58 -5.75
N THR A 7 -2.94 35.67 -5.69
CA THR A 7 -2.02 34.55 -5.36
C THR A 7 -2.22 33.93 -3.97
N ASP A 8 -2.95 34.61 -3.08
CA ASP A 8 -3.00 34.25 -1.66
C ASP A 8 -4.36 33.70 -1.21
N ASP A 9 -5.39 33.69 -2.07
CA ASP A 9 -6.70 33.11 -1.73
C ASP A 9 -6.81 31.65 -2.21
N THR A 10 -6.78 30.74 -1.24
CA THR A 10 -6.95 29.29 -1.45
C THR A 10 -8.19 28.92 -2.27
N ASN A 11 -9.25 29.73 -2.25
CA ASN A 11 -10.49 29.48 -2.98
C ASN A 11 -10.39 29.76 -4.49
N THR A 12 -9.33 30.43 -4.95
CA THR A 12 -9.15 30.83 -6.36
C THR A 12 -7.98 30.13 -7.05
N LEU A 13 -7.29 29.23 -6.35
CA LEU A 13 -6.13 28.50 -6.88
C LEU A 13 -6.52 27.50 -7.97
N THR A 14 -5.88 27.62 -9.12
CA THR A 14 -6.13 26.73 -10.28
C THR A 14 -4.90 25.93 -10.73
N SER A 15 -3.69 26.30 -10.28
CA SER A 15 -2.43 25.68 -10.69
C SER A 15 -1.32 25.82 -9.64
N LEU A 16 -0.24 25.04 -9.79
CA LEU A 16 0.98 25.14 -8.99
C LEU A 16 1.67 26.50 -9.18
N ALA A 17 1.74 27.00 -10.41
CA ALA A 17 2.34 28.30 -10.70
C ALA A 17 1.61 29.46 -10.01
N HIS A 18 0.27 29.39 -9.91
CA HIS A 18 -0.51 30.40 -9.16
C HIS A 18 -0.19 30.41 -7.66
N ALA A 19 0.20 29.26 -7.11
CA ALA A 19 0.64 29.13 -5.71
C ALA A 19 2.13 29.43 -5.52
N GLY A 20 2.84 29.95 -6.53
CA GLY A 20 4.24 30.35 -6.42
C GLY A 20 5.27 29.24 -6.69
N PHE A 21 4.86 28.04 -7.11
CA PHE A 21 5.82 27.02 -7.55
C PHE A 21 6.49 27.47 -8.85
N GLN A 22 7.82 27.40 -8.89
CA GLN A 22 8.60 27.80 -10.06
C GLN A 22 9.77 26.85 -10.30
N TYR A 23 10.20 26.70 -11.55
CA TYR A 23 11.45 26.00 -11.83
C TYR A 23 12.63 26.89 -11.44
N PRO A 24 13.68 26.33 -10.82
CA PRO A 24 14.86 27.12 -10.47
C PRO A 24 15.46 27.77 -11.72
N PRO A 25 15.86 29.05 -11.65
CA PRO A 25 16.56 29.70 -12.74
C PRO A 25 17.87 28.97 -13.02
N ASP A 26 18.33 29.01 -14.27
CA ASP A 26 19.63 28.45 -14.64
C ASP A 26 20.70 28.99 -13.68
N SER A 27 21.34 28.08 -12.95
CA SER A 27 22.58 28.41 -12.27
C SER A 27 23.59 28.70 -13.36
N ALA A 28 23.72 29.97 -13.76
CA ALA A 28 24.82 30.43 -14.56
C ALA A 28 26.08 30.04 -13.78
N GLY A 29 26.75 28.98 -14.26
CA GLY A 29 28.05 28.59 -13.73
C GLY A 29 28.90 29.85 -13.66
N SER A 30 29.44 30.12 -12.49
CA SER A 30 30.41 31.17 -12.21
C SER A 30 31.66 30.93 -13.06
N PHE A 31 31.62 31.33 -14.33
CA PHE A 31 32.80 31.60 -15.11
C PHE A 31 32.98 33.12 -15.12
N PRO A 32 34.16 33.65 -14.72
CA PRO A 32 34.40 35.07 -14.77
C PRO A 32 34.35 35.49 -16.23
N SER A 33 33.33 36.29 -16.57
CA SER A 33 33.20 36.94 -17.86
C SER A 33 34.46 37.76 -18.14
N ARG A 34 35.36 37.21 -18.97
CA ARG A 34 36.43 38.00 -19.58
C ARG A 34 35.77 38.93 -20.60
N TYR A 35 35.66 40.18 -20.20
CA TYR A 35 35.38 41.32 -21.06
C TYR A 35 36.21 41.26 -22.35
N ARG A 36 35.53 41.13 -23.49
CA ARG A 36 36.00 41.72 -24.75
C ARG A 36 34.80 42.02 -25.66
N GLY A 37 34.39 43.29 -25.64
CA GLY A 37 33.82 44.03 -26.76
C GLY A 37 32.54 43.50 -27.41
N GLY A 38 31.43 44.20 -27.13
CA GLY A 38 30.38 44.49 -28.13
C GLY A 38 29.35 43.38 -28.39
N THR A 39 28.08 43.73 -28.20
CA THR A 39 26.86 42.94 -28.43
C THR A 39 26.57 41.87 -27.36
N LYS A 40 25.73 42.24 -26.38
CA LYS A 40 24.99 41.29 -25.55
C LYS A 40 23.94 40.60 -26.42
N PHE A 41 24.29 39.47 -27.01
CA PHE A 41 23.31 38.42 -27.23
C PHE A 41 23.28 37.60 -25.93
N ASP A 42 22.22 37.77 -25.13
CA ASP A 42 21.86 36.80 -24.09
C ASP A 42 21.55 35.49 -24.80
N THR A 43 22.58 34.71 -25.08
CA THR A 43 22.41 33.31 -25.42
C THR A 43 22.13 32.66 -24.07
N SER A 44 20.88 32.78 -23.62
CA SER A 44 20.39 31.96 -22.53
C SER A 44 20.75 30.53 -22.90
N ILE A 45 21.44 29.82 -22.01
CA ILE A 45 21.56 28.37 -22.09
C ILE A 45 20.20 27.81 -21.62
N ALA A 46 19.11 28.31 -22.21
CA ALA A 46 17.81 27.72 -22.15
C ALA A 46 17.98 26.36 -22.85
N GLY A 47 17.73 25.28 -22.13
CA GLY A 47 17.87 23.95 -22.71
C GLY A 47 17.14 23.88 -24.05
N LEU A 48 17.80 23.30 -25.07
CA LEU A 48 17.30 23.28 -26.45
C LEU A 48 15.91 22.66 -26.55
N HIS A 49 15.62 21.72 -25.65
CA HIS A 49 14.32 21.08 -25.49
C HIS A 49 13.99 20.89 -24.00
N ILE A 50 12.71 21.10 -23.66
CA ILE A 50 12.16 20.82 -22.33
C ILE A 50 10.98 19.86 -22.45
N SER A 51 10.93 18.85 -21.58
CA SER A 51 9.79 17.93 -21.45
C SER A 51 9.31 17.92 -20.01
N PHE A 52 8.01 18.04 -19.80
CA PHE A 52 7.39 18.08 -18.48
C PHE A 52 6.87 16.70 -18.06
N SER A 53 6.88 16.45 -16.76
CA SER A 53 6.16 15.31 -16.16
C SER A 53 4.64 15.53 -16.26
N PRO A 54 3.81 14.48 -16.08
CA PRO A 54 2.36 14.58 -16.23
C PRO A 54 1.71 15.67 -15.37
N SER A 55 2.19 15.89 -14.15
CA SER A 55 1.67 16.93 -13.25
C SER A 55 2.34 18.30 -13.45
N GLY A 56 3.34 18.39 -14.32
CA GLY A 56 4.17 19.59 -14.51
C GLY A 56 5.04 19.93 -13.30
N CYS A 57 5.22 19.00 -12.35
CA CYS A 57 6.05 19.20 -11.15
C CYS A 57 7.56 19.09 -11.46
N ASN A 58 7.90 18.30 -12.47
CA ASN A 58 9.27 18.05 -12.88
C ASN A 58 9.40 18.34 -14.38
N ALA A 59 10.59 18.72 -14.81
CA ALA A 59 10.94 18.88 -16.20
C ALA A 59 12.33 18.29 -16.46
N VAL A 60 12.55 17.75 -17.65
CA VAL A 60 13.88 17.38 -18.13
C VAL A 60 14.25 18.36 -19.24
N THR A 61 15.41 18.99 -19.11
CA THR A 61 15.98 19.88 -20.13
C THR A 61 17.26 19.28 -20.70
N LEU A 62 17.48 19.39 -22.01
CA LEU A 62 18.78 19.09 -22.60
C LEU A 62 19.65 20.34 -22.56
N ASP A 63 20.84 20.26 -21.96
CA ASP A 63 21.81 21.34 -21.99
C ASP A 63 22.52 21.45 -23.36
N GLY A 64 23.40 22.45 -23.50
CA GLY A 64 24.15 22.68 -24.75
C GLY A 64 25.08 21.53 -25.16
N GLU A 65 25.37 20.59 -24.25
CA GLU A 65 26.16 19.38 -24.51
C GLU A 65 25.28 18.14 -24.78
N GLY A 66 23.95 18.32 -24.81
CA GLY A 66 22.99 17.23 -24.99
C GLY A 66 22.80 16.35 -23.76
N GLN A 67 23.26 16.78 -22.57
CA GLN A 67 23.02 16.04 -21.33
C GLN A 67 21.66 16.39 -20.75
N ALA A 68 20.97 15.37 -20.23
CA ALA A 68 19.65 15.52 -19.63
C ALA A 68 19.76 16.02 -18.18
N GLN A 69 19.20 17.19 -17.91
CA GLN A 69 19.14 17.82 -16.59
C GLN A 69 17.72 17.76 -16.04
N LEU A 70 17.55 17.14 -14.86
CA LEU A 70 16.26 17.11 -14.16
C LEU A 70 16.06 18.39 -13.36
N ARG A 71 14.98 19.10 -13.66
CA ARG A 71 14.50 20.28 -12.91
C ARG A 71 13.24 19.92 -12.14
N VAL A 72 13.22 20.28 -10.86
CA VAL A 72 12.08 20.08 -9.96
C VAL A 72 11.55 21.45 -9.58
N MET A 73 10.24 21.67 -9.63
CA MET A 73 9.66 22.94 -9.16
C MET A 73 10.02 23.17 -7.69
N GLU A 74 10.33 24.40 -7.33
CA GLU A 74 10.68 24.83 -5.98
C GLU A 74 9.60 25.73 -5.39
N HIS A 75 9.41 25.61 -4.07
CA HIS A 75 8.50 26.47 -3.31
C HIS A 75 8.98 26.62 -1.86
N SER A 76 8.75 27.79 -1.26
CA SER A 76 9.20 28.18 0.08
C SER A 76 8.28 27.67 1.21
N TYR A 77 7.08 27.20 0.88
CA TYR A 77 6.02 26.77 1.81
C TYR A 77 5.72 27.81 2.89
N GLY A 78 5.77 29.09 2.52
CA GLY A 78 5.52 30.21 3.42
C GLY A 78 6.74 30.68 4.21
N ALA A 79 7.91 30.03 4.08
CA ALA A 79 9.14 30.43 4.75
C ALA A 79 9.96 31.43 3.90
N GLU A 80 9.43 32.63 3.67
CA GLU A 80 10.12 33.68 2.91
C GLU A 80 10.66 34.78 3.82
N ASN A 81 11.90 35.21 3.60
CA ASN A 81 12.54 36.32 4.33
C ASN A 81 12.54 36.18 5.86
N GLY A 82 12.50 34.95 6.38
CA GLY A 82 12.51 34.66 7.82
C GLY A 82 11.17 34.86 8.53
N LEU A 83 10.09 35.14 7.78
CA LEU A 83 8.72 35.22 8.30
C LEU A 83 7.90 34.06 7.73
N TYR A 84 7.02 33.48 8.56
CA TYR A 84 6.12 32.41 8.13
C TYR A 84 4.79 33.00 7.66
N ASP A 85 4.41 32.67 6.42
CA ASP A 85 3.15 33.05 5.80
C ASP A 85 2.21 31.83 5.67
N GLU A 86 1.17 31.80 6.50
CA GLU A 86 0.19 30.71 6.55
C GLU A 86 -0.68 30.64 5.28
N ASN A 87 -0.94 31.77 4.61
CA ASN A 87 -1.74 31.79 3.38
C ASN A 87 -0.96 31.14 2.24
N LYS A 88 0.34 31.47 2.10
CA LYS A 88 1.23 30.83 1.13
C LYS A 88 1.42 29.33 1.41
N PHE A 89 1.53 28.95 2.68
CA PHE A 89 1.57 27.54 3.05
C PHE A 89 0.29 26.81 2.62
N SER A 90 -0.87 27.36 2.96
CA SER A 90 -2.17 26.78 2.61
C SER A 90 -2.38 26.71 1.10
N ALA A 91 -1.95 27.73 0.36
CA ALA A 91 -1.99 27.74 -1.09
C ALA A 91 -1.09 26.68 -1.73
N ALA A 92 0.09 26.45 -1.16
CA ALA A 92 1.01 25.41 -1.61
C ALA A 92 0.41 24.01 -1.42
N VAL A 93 -0.16 23.75 -0.23
CA VAL A 93 -0.81 22.47 0.08
C VAL A 93 -2.03 22.24 -0.82
N ALA A 94 -2.88 23.26 -1.02
CA ALA A 94 -4.06 23.18 -1.87
C ALA A 94 -3.70 22.92 -3.35
N SER A 95 -2.69 23.61 -3.89
CA SER A 95 -2.27 23.44 -5.29
C SER A 95 -1.62 22.08 -5.56
N LEU A 96 -0.77 21.58 -4.66
CA LEU A 96 -0.24 20.21 -4.72
C LEU A 96 -1.36 19.17 -4.64
N THR A 97 -2.34 19.38 -3.76
CA THR A 97 -3.50 18.49 -3.62
C THR A 97 -4.31 18.48 -4.92
N LEU A 98 -4.57 19.64 -5.50
CA LEU A 98 -5.29 19.77 -6.77
C LEU A 98 -4.57 19.04 -7.90
N ALA A 99 -3.25 19.20 -8.00
CA ALA A 99 -2.42 18.48 -8.96
C ALA A 99 -2.50 16.97 -8.75
N PHE A 100 -2.42 16.51 -7.50
CA PHE A 100 -2.54 15.09 -7.15
C PHE A 100 -3.92 14.52 -7.50
N CYS A 101 -5.01 15.26 -7.22
CA CYS A 101 -6.37 14.84 -7.54
C CYS A 101 -6.59 14.72 -9.05
N ARG A 102 -6.08 15.65 -9.84
CA ARG A 102 -6.08 15.57 -11.32
C ARG A 102 -5.30 14.35 -11.81
N GLY A 103 -4.15 14.08 -11.21
CA GLY A 103 -3.34 12.90 -11.45
C GLY A 103 -4.00 11.58 -11.01
N CYS A 104 -4.96 11.61 -10.09
CA CYS A 104 -5.74 10.41 -9.72
C CYS A 104 -6.83 10.06 -10.74
N GLY A 105 -7.39 11.07 -11.42
CA GLY A 105 -8.42 10.89 -12.44
C GLY A 105 -7.86 10.54 -13.82
N SER A 106 -6.58 10.82 -14.07
CA SER A 106 -5.85 10.40 -15.26
C SER A 106 -4.99 9.20 -14.89
N GLU A 107 -4.91 8.14 -15.70
CA GLU A 107 -4.15 6.92 -15.41
C GLU A 107 -2.61 7.12 -15.38
N PHE A 108 -2.13 8.33 -15.08
CA PHE A 108 -0.73 8.71 -14.99
C PHE A 108 -0.16 8.49 -13.59
N ASN A 109 1.17 8.46 -13.51
CA ASN A 109 1.87 8.43 -12.23
C ASN A 109 1.91 9.84 -11.62
N THR A 110 1.88 9.90 -10.29
CA THR A 110 1.97 11.14 -9.51
C THR A 110 3.26 11.17 -8.67
N ASP A 111 4.28 10.43 -9.11
CA ASP A 111 5.55 10.31 -8.40
C ASP A 111 6.39 11.59 -8.48
N ASP A 112 6.09 12.46 -9.45
CA ASP A 112 6.67 13.80 -9.57
C ASP A 112 6.25 14.72 -8.41
N ILE A 113 4.99 14.67 -7.98
CA ILE A 113 4.49 15.36 -6.78
C ILE A 113 5.19 14.82 -5.52
N LEU A 114 5.37 13.49 -5.42
CA LEU A 114 6.09 12.90 -4.30
C LEU A 114 7.54 13.36 -4.22
N LEU A 115 8.20 13.58 -5.35
CA LEU A 115 9.57 14.08 -5.38
C LEU A 115 9.67 15.47 -4.75
N ILE A 116 8.74 16.37 -5.08
CA ILE A 116 8.65 17.71 -4.47
C ILE A 116 8.43 17.58 -2.96
N LEU A 117 7.42 16.82 -2.54
CA LEU A 117 7.07 16.65 -1.13
C LEU A 117 8.23 16.07 -0.31
N LYS A 118 8.95 15.07 -0.83
CA LYS A 118 10.09 14.48 -0.11
C LYS A 118 11.31 15.38 -0.05
N ARG A 119 11.54 16.21 -1.08
CA ARG A 119 12.74 17.07 -1.13
C ARG A 119 12.57 18.39 -0.38
N GLN A 120 11.36 18.93 -0.36
CA GLN A 120 11.14 20.33 0.06
C GLN A 120 10.12 20.49 1.19
N ALA A 121 9.17 19.57 1.34
CA ALA A 121 8.12 19.73 2.36
C ALA A 121 8.58 19.17 3.72
N SER A 122 8.34 19.93 4.79
CA SER A 122 8.53 19.46 6.17
C SER A 122 7.58 18.30 6.50
N PRO A 123 7.86 17.50 7.54
CA PRO A 123 6.94 16.44 7.98
C PRO A 123 5.52 16.95 8.26
N ASP A 124 5.38 18.13 8.84
CA ASP A 124 4.08 18.75 9.11
C ASP A 124 3.37 19.15 7.81
N ALA A 125 4.11 19.70 6.84
CA ALA A 125 3.58 20.00 5.51
C ALA A 125 3.10 18.74 4.78
N GLN A 126 3.84 17.63 4.89
CA GLN A 126 3.44 16.34 4.34
C GLN A 126 2.15 15.82 4.98
N ILE A 127 2.00 15.95 6.31
CA ILE A 127 0.78 15.55 7.03
C ILE A 127 -0.41 16.43 6.60
N SER A 128 -0.23 17.75 6.50
CA SER A 128 -1.27 18.67 6.00
C SER A 128 -1.70 18.31 4.57
N PHE A 129 -0.74 18.02 3.68
CA PHE A 129 -1.02 17.52 2.34
C PHE A 129 -1.80 16.21 2.35
N ILE A 130 -1.39 15.22 3.14
CA ILE A 130 -2.13 13.94 3.24
C ILE A 130 -3.57 14.19 3.71
N ASN A 131 -3.74 14.98 4.76
CA ASN A 131 -5.06 15.32 5.29
C ASN A 131 -5.96 15.97 4.24
N GLU A 132 -5.38 16.85 3.44
CA GLU A 132 -6.07 17.58 2.38
C GLU A 132 -6.41 16.68 1.18
N VAL A 133 -5.54 15.72 0.83
CA VAL A 133 -5.82 14.69 -0.19
C VAL A 133 -7.03 13.83 0.17
N TYR A 134 -7.11 13.33 1.41
CA TYR A 134 -8.27 12.56 1.86
C TYR A 134 -9.56 13.38 1.80
N ARG A 135 -9.49 14.67 2.16
CA ARG A 135 -10.62 15.60 2.10
C ARG A 135 -11.06 15.85 0.66
N ALA A 136 -10.13 16.21 -0.22
CA ALA A 136 -10.40 16.58 -1.61
C ALA A 136 -10.94 15.41 -2.46
N LEU A 137 -10.47 14.19 -2.20
CA LEU A 137 -10.93 12.98 -2.90
C LEU A 137 -12.19 12.35 -2.28
N GLY A 138 -12.75 12.96 -1.23
CA GLY A 138 -13.97 12.49 -0.57
C GLY A 138 -13.82 11.11 0.07
N VAL A 139 -12.60 10.71 0.47
CA VAL A 139 -12.36 9.41 1.09
C VAL A 139 -12.70 9.49 2.57
N ASN A 140 -13.91 9.03 2.91
CA ASN A 140 -14.32 8.89 4.31
C ASN A 140 -13.54 7.71 4.94
N CYS A 141 -12.85 7.95 6.06
CA CYS A 141 -12.09 6.91 6.77
C CYS A 141 -12.97 5.98 7.61
N ASN A 142 -14.27 6.27 7.74
CA ASN A 142 -15.25 5.48 8.49
C ASN A 142 -15.98 4.47 7.57
N TYR A 143 -15.75 3.17 7.79
CA TYR A 143 -16.39 2.06 7.05
C TYR A 143 -17.23 1.15 7.96
N THR A 144 -17.84 1.71 9.00
CA THR A 144 -18.63 0.93 9.97
C THR A 144 -19.93 0.35 9.39
N GLN A 145 -20.53 1.00 8.38
CA GLN A 145 -21.80 0.60 7.75
C GLN A 145 -21.65 0.13 6.28
N GLU A 146 -20.87 0.84 5.45
CA GLU A 146 -20.76 0.57 4.00
C GLU A 146 -19.52 -0.27 3.61
N ASN A 147 -19.47 -1.54 4.02
CA ASN A 147 -18.31 -2.40 3.71
C ASN A 147 -18.23 -2.84 2.24
N ASP A 148 -19.34 -2.96 1.52
CA ASP A 148 -19.35 -3.56 0.18
C ASP A 148 -18.72 -2.64 -0.89
N LYS A 149 -18.80 -1.31 -0.70
CA LYS A 149 -18.17 -0.32 -1.59
C LYS A 149 -16.67 -0.12 -1.32
N LEU A 150 -16.17 -0.59 -0.18
CA LEU A 150 -14.76 -0.43 0.22
C LEU A 150 -13.80 -1.07 -0.79
N MET A 151 -14.12 -2.26 -1.30
CA MET A 151 -13.28 -2.96 -2.27
C MET A 151 -13.22 -2.24 -3.63
N SER A 152 -14.32 -1.60 -4.04
CA SER A 152 -14.46 -0.89 -5.32
C SER A 152 -14.07 0.59 -5.26
N HIS A 153 -13.70 1.13 -4.10
CA HIS A 153 -13.38 2.55 -3.97
C HIS A 153 -12.15 2.91 -4.83
N GLN A 154 -12.34 3.78 -5.83
CA GLN A 154 -11.32 4.15 -6.82
C GLN A 154 -10.15 4.94 -6.23
N TYR A 155 -10.43 5.96 -5.41
CA TYR A 155 -9.40 6.87 -4.88
C TYR A 155 -8.71 6.39 -3.60
N LEU A 156 -9.36 5.54 -2.80
CA LEU A 156 -8.78 5.01 -1.57
C LEU A 156 -7.36 4.44 -1.74
N PRO A 157 -7.08 3.52 -2.71
CA PRO A 157 -5.72 3.02 -2.89
C PRO A 157 -4.72 4.13 -3.25
N LYS A 158 -5.14 5.23 -3.88
CA LYS A 158 -4.26 6.37 -4.20
C LYS A 158 -3.91 7.18 -2.95
N CYS A 159 -4.87 7.41 -2.05
CA CYS A 159 -4.61 8.07 -0.76
C CYS A 159 -3.67 7.26 0.13
N LEU A 160 -3.94 5.95 0.27
CA LEU A 160 -3.06 5.04 1.02
C LEU A 160 -1.66 4.97 0.39
N SER A 161 -1.61 4.93 -0.94
CA SER A 161 -0.38 4.87 -1.73
C SER A 161 0.52 6.08 -1.51
N VAL A 162 -0.03 7.31 -1.53
CA VAL A 162 0.76 8.53 -1.32
C VAL A 162 1.24 8.63 0.14
N GLN A 163 0.38 8.30 1.10
CA GLN A 163 0.73 8.27 2.52
C GLN A 163 1.83 7.24 2.83
N ALA A 164 1.72 6.03 2.28
CA ALA A 164 2.72 4.98 2.45
C ALA A 164 4.07 5.31 1.77
N ALA A 165 4.04 6.11 0.70
CA ALA A 165 5.24 6.51 -0.02
C ALA A 165 6.05 7.55 0.74
N LEU A 166 5.38 8.54 1.34
CA LEU A 166 6.02 9.64 2.06
C LEU A 166 6.83 9.14 3.26
N GLY A 167 6.33 8.15 4.01
CA GLY A 167 7.07 7.53 5.11
C GLY A 167 7.99 6.36 4.73
N PHE A 168 8.17 6.08 3.44
CA PHE A 168 9.19 5.15 2.97
C PHE A 168 10.58 5.78 3.09
N ILE A 169 11.50 5.10 3.77
CA ILE A 169 12.88 5.56 3.94
C ILE A 169 13.77 4.91 2.87
N ASP A 170 14.00 3.60 3.00
CA ASP A 170 14.74 2.80 2.04
C ASP A 170 14.26 1.33 2.11
N LYS A 171 14.80 0.46 1.25
CA LYS A 171 14.42 -0.97 1.17
C LYS A 171 14.75 -1.75 2.46
N TYR A 172 15.79 -1.37 3.19
CA TYR A 172 16.36 -2.15 4.29
C TYR A 172 15.85 -1.68 5.65
N LYS A 173 15.46 -0.41 5.76
CA LYS A 173 14.87 0.20 6.95
C LYS A 173 13.35 0.05 6.95
N SER A 174 12.77 -0.05 8.14
CA SER A 174 11.31 0.01 8.28
C SER A 174 10.80 1.40 7.90
N ARG A 175 9.56 1.46 7.41
CA ARG A 175 8.86 2.73 7.18
C ARG A 175 8.64 3.41 8.52
N ASN A 176 8.39 4.72 8.50
CA ASN A 176 7.89 5.36 9.71
C ASN A 176 6.54 4.74 10.14
N PHE A 177 6.21 4.83 11.42
CA PHE A 177 5.06 4.12 11.99
C PHE A 177 3.73 4.50 11.30
N ALA A 178 3.49 5.80 11.11
CA ALA A 178 2.30 6.32 10.42
C ALA A 178 2.18 5.83 8.97
N SER A 179 3.29 5.50 8.30
CA SER A 179 3.32 4.92 6.96
C SER A 179 3.17 3.40 6.94
N ASN A 180 3.43 2.70 8.04
CA ASN A 180 3.18 1.26 8.13
C ASN A 180 1.69 0.94 8.14
N VAL A 181 0.85 1.84 8.70
CA VAL A 181 -0.61 1.69 8.70
C VAL A 181 -1.18 1.62 7.26
N PRO A 182 -1.03 2.63 6.38
CA PRO A 182 -1.55 2.56 5.02
C PRO A 182 -0.84 1.50 4.17
N TRP A 183 0.44 1.21 4.43
CA TRP A 183 1.15 0.12 3.77
C TRP A 183 0.49 -1.24 4.06
N THR A 184 0.18 -1.50 5.33
CA THR A 184 -0.52 -2.72 5.75
C THR A 184 -1.91 -2.78 5.14
N ILE A 185 -2.65 -1.67 5.12
CA ILE A 185 -4.00 -1.61 4.54
C ILE A 185 -3.97 -1.89 3.03
N LEU A 186 -2.97 -1.40 2.29
CA LEU A 186 -2.83 -1.73 0.86
C LEU A 186 -2.66 -3.23 0.62
N GLN A 187 -1.91 -3.91 1.50
CA GLN A 187 -1.69 -5.35 1.44
C GLN A 187 -2.95 -6.13 1.86
N LEU A 188 -3.67 -5.67 2.89
CA LEU A 188 -4.96 -6.22 3.29
C LEU A 188 -5.99 -6.09 2.16
N ARG A 189 -6.04 -4.94 1.49
CA ARG A 189 -6.88 -4.73 0.31
C ARG A 189 -6.50 -5.68 -0.82
N HIS A 190 -5.21 -5.82 -1.11
CA HIS A 190 -4.70 -6.76 -2.12
C HIS A 190 -5.22 -8.18 -1.87
N ALA A 191 -5.00 -8.71 -0.67
CA ALA A 191 -5.44 -10.05 -0.30
C ALA A 191 -6.98 -10.20 -0.37
N SER A 192 -7.72 -9.20 0.14
CA SER A 192 -9.19 -9.20 0.12
C SER A 192 -9.76 -9.27 -1.29
N VAL A 193 -9.29 -8.41 -2.19
CA VAL A 193 -9.76 -8.37 -3.59
C VAL A 193 -9.32 -9.63 -4.34
N LEU A 194 -8.12 -10.15 -4.06
CA LEU A 194 -7.63 -11.40 -4.63
C LEU A 194 -8.55 -12.57 -4.27
N TYR A 195 -8.92 -12.72 -3.00
CA TYR A 195 -9.83 -13.78 -2.56
C TYR A 195 -11.23 -13.63 -3.14
N ALA A 196 -11.79 -12.43 -3.14
CA ALA A 196 -13.09 -12.17 -3.74
C ALA A 196 -13.10 -12.53 -5.24
N LEU A 197 -12.05 -12.14 -5.96
CA LEU A 197 -11.89 -12.44 -7.37
C LEU A 197 -11.73 -13.95 -7.63
N PHE A 198 -10.93 -14.63 -6.83
CA PHE A 198 -10.74 -16.07 -6.94
C PHE A 198 -12.04 -16.85 -6.69
N LEU A 199 -12.77 -16.51 -5.63
CA LEU A 199 -14.07 -17.13 -5.32
C LEU A 199 -15.12 -16.84 -6.39
N GLN A 200 -15.09 -15.65 -7.00
CA GLN A 200 -15.94 -15.33 -8.15
C GLN A 200 -15.64 -16.27 -9.34
N TYR A 201 -14.37 -16.52 -9.64
CA TYR A 201 -13.99 -17.46 -10.71
C TYR A 201 -14.37 -18.91 -10.39
N LEU A 202 -14.22 -19.34 -9.13
CA LEU A 202 -14.67 -20.67 -8.70
C LEU A 202 -16.17 -20.86 -8.91
N LYS A 203 -17.00 -19.88 -8.54
CA LYS A 203 -18.45 -19.95 -8.73
C LYS A 203 -18.85 -19.80 -10.20
N GLY A 204 -18.21 -18.89 -10.94
CA GLY A 204 -18.50 -18.63 -12.36
C GLY A 204 -18.13 -19.79 -13.29
N GLY A 205 -17.16 -20.63 -12.89
CA GLY A 205 -16.84 -21.88 -13.60
C GLY A 205 -17.90 -22.97 -13.48
N VAL A 206 -18.85 -22.84 -12.54
CA VAL A 206 -19.96 -23.79 -12.33
C VAL A 206 -21.24 -23.36 -13.08
N GLN A 207 -21.34 -22.11 -13.54
CA GLN A 207 -22.55 -21.53 -14.14
C GLN A 207 -22.43 -21.08 -15.61
N ALA A 208 -21.32 -21.39 -16.28
CA ALA A 208 -21.24 -21.15 -17.73
C ALA A 208 -21.99 -22.25 -18.50
N GLU A 209 -23.31 -22.33 -18.38
CA GLU A 209 -24.10 -22.78 -19.52
C GLU A 209 -24.02 -21.67 -20.58
N PRO A 210 -23.63 -21.97 -21.82
CA PRO A 210 -23.59 -20.97 -22.87
C PRO A 210 -25.02 -20.46 -23.14
N PRO A 211 -25.28 -19.14 -23.04
CA PRO A 211 -26.46 -18.59 -23.69
C PRO A 211 -26.23 -18.78 -25.19
N ASP A 212 -27.11 -19.56 -25.82
CA ASP A 212 -27.12 -19.91 -27.24
C ASP A 212 -26.25 -21.12 -27.68
N ALA A 213 -26.44 -22.28 -27.02
CA ALA A 213 -26.17 -23.59 -27.62
C ALA A 213 -27.14 -23.97 -28.77
N GLY A 214 -27.60 -22.97 -29.54
CA GLY A 214 -28.42 -23.13 -30.72
C GLY A 214 -27.82 -22.30 -31.85
N LYS A 215 -27.05 -22.96 -32.72
CA LYS A 215 -26.48 -22.45 -33.99
C LYS A 215 -25.06 -21.87 -33.97
N ILE A 216 -24.06 -22.63 -33.48
CA ILE A 216 -22.71 -22.57 -34.07
C ILE A 216 -22.23 -24.01 -34.33
N SER A 217 -22.64 -24.53 -35.48
CA SER A 217 -22.05 -25.71 -36.10
C SER A 217 -20.74 -25.29 -36.78
N THR A 218 -19.61 -25.42 -36.08
CA THR A 218 -18.27 -25.86 -36.58
C THR A 218 -17.18 -25.42 -35.61
N CYS A 219 -16.71 -26.35 -34.76
CA CYS A 219 -15.28 -26.71 -34.56
C CYS A 219 -15.12 -27.53 -33.27
N GLY A 220 -15.34 -28.84 -33.36
CA GLY A 220 -15.32 -29.82 -32.25
C GLY A 220 -13.94 -30.13 -31.64
N LYS A 221 -13.01 -29.17 -31.62
CA LYS A 221 -11.71 -29.28 -30.91
C LYS A 221 -11.33 -28.04 -30.09
N TYR A 222 -12.01 -26.90 -30.28
CA TYR A 222 -11.71 -25.66 -29.54
C TYR A 222 -12.78 -25.29 -28.51
N ALA A 223 -13.95 -25.94 -28.51
CA ALA A 223 -14.99 -25.72 -27.51
C ALA A 223 -14.57 -26.22 -26.11
N GLU A 224 -13.84 -27.33 -26.01
CA GLU A 224 -13.27 -27.84 -24.74
C GLU A 224 -12.22 -26.89 -24.13
N LEU A 225 -11.53 -26.11 -24.98
CA LEU A 225 -10.55 -25.11 -24.57
C LEU A 225 -11.19 -23.81 -24.06
N PHE A 226 -12.44 -23.53 -24.45
CA PHE A 226 -13.13 -22.28 -24.11
C PHE A 226 -14.08 -22.43 -22.92
N LEU A 227 -14.59 -23.63 -22.63
CA LEU A 227 -15.62 -23.84 -21.60
C LEU A 227 -15.11 -24.22 -20.21
N THR A 228 -13.82 -24.55 -20.04
CA THR A 228 -13.28 -24.89 -18.72
C THR A 228 -12.34 -23.78 -18.26
N VAL A 229 -12.75 -22.97 -17.28
CA VAL A 229 -11.81 -22.12 -16.53
C VAL A 229 -10.89 -23.06 -15.75
N ARG A 230 -9.83 -23.55 -16.38
CA ARG A 230 -8.77 -24.28 -15.69
C ARG A 230 -7.91 -23.25 -14.98
N PHE A 231 -7.85 -23.33 -13.66
CA PHE A 231 -6.91 -22.55 -12.89
C PHE A 231 -5.50 -22.97 -13.30
N ASP A 232 -4.75 -22.05 -13.90
CA ASP A 232 -3.32 -22.27 -14.12
C ASP A 232 -2.59 -22.34 -12.77
N ALA A 233 -1.49 -23.08 -12.74
CA ALA A 233 -0.72 -23.29 -11.52
C ALA A 233 -0.22 -21.97 -10.91
N ASP A 234 0.06 -20.96 -11.75
CA ASP A 234 0.51 -19.63 -11.29
C ASP A 234 -0.60 -18.87 -10.54
N ALA A 235 -1.87 -19.00 -10.92
CA ALA A 235 -2.99 -18.40 -10.22
C ALA A 235 -3.17 -19.00 -8.82
N ILE A 236 -3.08 -20.33 -8.70
CA ILE A 236 -3.13 -21.00 -7.39
C ILE A 236 -1.88 -20.67 -6.56
N ARG A 237 -0.73 -20.50 -7.21
CA ARG A 237 0.51 -20.11 -6.52
C ARG A 237 0.45 -18.69 -5.94
N ILE A 238 -0.15 -17.73 -6.66
CA ILE A 238 -0.45 -16.39 -6.12
C ILE A 238 -1.35 -16.50 -4.89
N LEU A 239 -2.38 -17.35 -4.97
CA LEU A 239 -3.31 -17.59 -3.88
C LEU A 239 -2.59 -18.17 -2.65
N LEU A 240 -1.75 -19.19 -2.86
CA LEU A 240 -0.97 -19.85 -1.80
C LEU A 240 -0.08 -18.88 -1.02
N GLY A 241 0.71 -18.07 -1.73
CA GLY A 241 1.58 -17.10 -1.04
C GLY A 241 0.76 -16.07 -0.25
N ASN A 242 -0.36 -15.60 -0.80
CA ASN A 242 -1.24 -14.66 -0.10
C ASN A 242 -1.98 -15.31 1.09
N THR A 243 -2.28 -16.61 1.03
CA THR A 243 -2.81 -17.36 2.18
C THR A 243 -1.79 -17.48 3.30
N LYS A 244 -0.54 -17.83 2.98
CA LYS A 244 0.55 -17.83 3.98
C LYS A 244 0.75 -16.44 4.59
N TRP A 245 0.82 -15.40 3.74
CA TRP A 245 1.00 -14.03 4.21
C TRP A 245 -0.15 -13.57 5.10
N ALA A 246 -1.39 -13.88 4.73
CA ALA A 246 -2.57 -13.49 5.50
C ALA A 246 -2.63 -14.21 6.85
N LEU A 247 -2.31 -15.51 6.90
CA LEU A 247 -2.24 -16.26 8.16
C LEU A 247 -1.15 -15.72 9.07
N ASP A 248 0.07 -15.55 8.56
CA ASP A 248 1.18 -15.03 9.35
C ASP A 248 0.91 -13.60 9.84
N LEU A 249 0.20 -12.77 9.06
CA LEU A 249 -0.26 -11.47 9.53
C LEU A 249 -1.28 -11.60 10.67
N LEU A 250 -2.24 -12.52 10.56
CA LEU A 250 -3.23 -12.76 11.62
C LEU A 250 -2.57 -13.29 12.90
N HIS A 251 -1.58 -14.18 12.78
CA HIS A 251 -0.77 -14.62 13.92
C HIS A 251 0.05 -13.47 14.50
N TYR A 252 0.71 -12.65 13.68
CA TYR A 252 1.43 -11.45 14.11
C TYR A 252 0.53 -10.47 14.88
N VAL A 253 -0.68 -10.21 14.37
CA VAL A 253 -1.67 -9.33 15.01
C VAL A 253 -2.08 -9.88 16.38
N LEU A 254 -2.34 -11.19 16.46
CA LEU A 254 -2.74 -11.84 17.69
C LEU A 254 -1.59 -11.93 18.70
N ASN A 255 -0.36 -12.17 18.24
CA ASN A 255 0.83 -12.21 19.09
C ASN A 255 1.04 -10.88 19.80
N ASP A 256 1.09 -9.79 19.04
CA ASP A 256 1.27 -8.44 19.57
C ASP A 256 0.13 -8.05 20.52
N LEU A 257 -1.10 -8.44 20.21
CA LEU A 257 -2.25 -8.19 21.08
C LEU A 257 -2.19 -8.96 22.41
N LEU A 258 -1.69 -10.20 22.38
CA LEU A 258 -1.49 -11.00 23.60
C LEU A 258 -0.35 -10.44 24.45
N ASP A 259 0.74 -10.01 23.81
CA ASP A 259 1.88 -9.38 24.50
C ASP A 259 1.46 -8.04 25.13
N LEU A 260 0.69 -7.22 24.42
CA LEU A 260 0.10 -5.99 24.96
C LEU A 260 -0.86 -6.24 26.12
N ALA A 261 -1.65 -7.33 26.07
CA ALA A 261 -2.57 -7.66 27.15
C ALA A 261 -1.84 -7.96 28.45
N ASP A 262 -0.71 -8.66 28.36
CA ASP A 262 0.13 -8.98 29.52
C ASP A 262 0.90 -7.73 30.00
N ASP A 263 1.50 -6.96 29.09
CA ASP A 263 2.25 -5.73 29.42
C ASP A 263 1.39 -4.68 30.13
N LEU A 264 0.11 -4.61 29.77
CA LEU A 264 -0.82 -3.62 30.30
C LEU A 264 -1.67 -4.13 31.46
N GLU A 265 -1.62 -5.43 31.79
CA GLU A 265 -2.52 -6.07 32.77
C GLU A 265 -2.59 -5.32 34.10
N SER A 266 -1.42 -4.97 34.65
CA SER A 266 -1.29 -4.24 35.92
C SER A 266 -1.88 -2.83 35.90
N LEU A 267 -1.91 -2.19 34.72
CA LEU A 267 -2.39 -0.83 34.53
C LEU A 267 -3.88 -0.77 34.24
N LEU A 268 -4.52 -1.89 33.89
CA LEU A 268 -5.91 -1.88 33.46
C LEU A 268 -6.84 -1.26 34.52
N SER A 269 -6.50 -1.39 35.82
CA SER A 269 -7.29 -0.89 36.96
C SER A 269 -7.16 0.62 37.19
N ASP A 270 -6.13 1.25 36.64
CA ASP A 270 -5.90 2.70 36.70
C ASP A 270 -6.07 3.29 35.29
N GLN A 271 -7.23 3.90 35.04
CA GLN A 271 -7.57 4.44 33.73
C GLN A 271 -6.63 5.58 33.30
N GLU A 272 -6.11 6.38 34.24
CA GLU A 272 -5.23 7.49 33.91
C GLU A 272 -3.84 6.98 33.53
N ALA A 273 -3.26 6.09 34.36
CA ALA A 273 -1.98 5.47 34.05
C ALA A 273 -2.04 4.65 32.74
N PHE A 274 -3.14 3.94 32.52
CA PHE A 274 -3.40 3.22 31.28
C PHE A 274 -3.43 4.16 30.07
N ALA A 275 -4.18 5.26 30.14
CA ALA A 275 -4.28 6.22 29.05
C ALA A 275 -2.94 6.88 28.74
N GLN A 276 -2.14 7.23 29.76
CA GLN A 276 -0.81 7.81 29.55
C GLN A 276 0.16 6.79 28.93
N LYS A 277 0.15 5.54 29.41
CA LYS A 277 0.97 4.48 28.83
C LYS A 277 0.57 4.22 27.37
N LEU A 278 -0.73 4.16 27.07
CA LEU A 278 -1.25 3.90 25.73
C LEU A 278 -0.82 4.96 24.71
N LYS A 279 -0.70 6.23 25.09
CA LYS A 279 -0.18 7.30 24.21
C LYS A 279 1.27 7.06 23.74
N THR A 280 2.04 6.30 24.51
CA THR A 280 3.45 5.98 24.18
C THR A 280 3.60 4.68 23.39
N ILE A 281 2.55 3.84 23.34
CA ILE A 281 2.56 2.56 22.64
C ILE A 281 2.33 2.79 21.15
N SER A 282 3.26 2.30 20.35
CA SER A 282 3.16 2.27 18.88
C SER A 282 2.94 0.84 18.41
N SER A 283 1.73 0.33 18.58
CA SER A 283 1.34 -1.02 18.09
C SER A 283 0.57 -0.90 16.78
N LEU A 284 1.18 -1.41 15.71
CA LEU A 284 0.55 -1.48 14.39
C LEU A 284 -0.68 -2.42 14.42
N PRO A 285 -0.60 -3.65 14.98
CA PRO A 285 -1.78 -4.51 15.16
C PRO A 285 -2.95 -3.85 15.86
N LEU A 286 -2.70 -3.08 16.92
CA LEU A 286 -3.76 -2.38 17.63
C LEU A 286 -4.43 -1.31 16.76
N ILE A 287 -3.66 -0.50 16.03
CA ILE A 287 -4.21 0.48 15.09
C ILE A 287 -5.03 -0.20 13.99
N ILE A 288 -4.53 -1.32 13.45
CA ILE A 288 -5.20 -2.13 12.42
C ILE A 288 -6.50 -2.76 12.94
N LEU A 289 -6.56 -3.13 14.22
CA LEU A 289 -7.77 -3.64 14.85
C LEU A 289 -8.75 -2.52 15.24
N LEU A 290 -8.28 -1.32 15.57
CA LEU A 290 -9.19 -0.21 15.93
C LEU A 290 -9.80 0.47 14.70
N SER A 291 -9.06 0.60 13.60
CA SER A 291 -9.57 1.25 12.40
C SER A 291 -10.66 0.42 11.72
N SER A 292 -11.78 1.05 11.39
CA SER A 292 -12.91 0.42 10.69
C SER A 292 -12.53 -0.13 9.31
N MET A 293 -11.66 0.58 8.58
CA MET A 293 -11.23 0.23 7.22
C MET A 293 -10.39 -1.06 7.19
N SER A 294 -9.35 -1.14 8.01
CA SER A 294 -8.50 -2.33 8.09
C SER A 294 -9.25 -3.53 8.64
N ARG A 295 -10.10 -3.34 9.65
CA ARG A 295 -11.00 -4.39 10.16
C ARG A 295 -11.91 -4.95 9.08
N ALA A 296 -12.45 -4.10 8.22
CA ALA A 296 -13.29 -4.55 7.12
C ALA A 296 -12.53 -5.46 6.15
N PHE A 297 -11.30 -5.11 5.77
CA PHE A 297 -10.45 -5.99 4.98
C PHE A 297 -10.09 -7.29 5.71
N LEU A 298 -9.79 -7.24 7.01
CA LEU A 298 -9.56 -8.46 7.80
C LEU A 298 -10.78 -9.39 7.81
N ARG A 299 -12.00 -8.84 7.89
CA ARG A 299 -13.25 -9.60 7.76
C ARG A 299 -13.37 -10.25 6.37
N PHE A 300 -13.04 -9.52 5.30
CA PHE A 300 -13.02 -10.08 3.93
C PHE A 300 -11.98 -11.18 3.78
N ILE A 301 -10.79 -11.03 4.39
CA ILE A 301 -9.75 -12.05 4.41
C ILE A 301 -10.24 -13.31 5.12
N CYS A 302 -10.81 -13.21 6.32
CA CYS A 302 -11.32 -14.39 7.05
C CYS A 302 -12.40 -15.13 6.26
N ARG A 303 -13.34 -14.39 5.65
CA ARG A 303 -14.35 -14.95 4.72
C ARG A 303 -13.69 -15.63 3.52
N GLY A 304 -12.66 -15.02 2.94
CA GLY A 304 -11.89 -15.54 1.83
C GLY A 304 -11.20 -16.86 2.16
N LEU A 305 -10.46 -16.90 3.27
CA LEU A 305 -9.73 -18.08 3.75
C LEU A 305 -10.66 -19.27 3.97
N ARG A 306 -11.78 -19.03 4.67
CA ARG A 306 -12.81 -20.06 4.87
C ARG A 306 -13.47 -20.52 3.56
N GLY A 307 -13.71 -19.59 2.64
CA GLY A 307 -14.25 -19.91 1.31
C GLY A 307 -13.31 -20.80 0.50
N ILE A 308 -12.00 -20.55 0.58
CA ILE A 308 -10.97 -21.39 -0.06
C ILE A 308 -10.89 -22.75 0.61
N GLN A 309 -10.91 -22.80 1.95
CA GLN A 309 -10.91 -24.07 2.67
C GLN A 309 -12.12 -24.95 2.28
N ALA A 310 -13.32 -24.35 2.23
CA ALA A 310 -14.54 -25.04 1.84
C ALA A 310 -14.56 -25.44 0.35
N GLY A 311 -13.91 -24.66 -0.51
CA GLY A 311 -13.80 -24.92 -1.95
C GLY A 311 -12.86 -26.07 -2.31
N TYR A 312 -12.03 -26.56 -1.38
CA TYR A 312 -11.03 -27.58 -1.67
C TYR A 312 -11.64 -28.87 -2.24
N ALA A 313 -12.69 -29.38 -1.59
CA ALA A 313 -13.31 -30.65 -1.97
C ALA A 313 -14.01 -30.61 -3.33
N THR A 314 -14.36 -29.42 -3.82
CA THR A 314 -15.17 -29.22 -5.03
C THR A 314 -14.36 -28.62 -6.19
N ALA A 315 -13.11 -28.22 -5.97
CA ALA A 315 -12.28 -27.59 -6.98
C ALA A 315 -11.75 -28.63 -7.99
N PRO A 316 -12.05 -28.52 -9.30
CA PRO A 316 -11.60 -29.47 -10.32
C PRO A 316 -10.15 -29.21 -10.74
N LEU A 317 -9.20 -29.33 -9.80
CA LEU A 317 -7.79 -29.01 -10.01
C LEU A 317 -6.97 -30.28 -10.27
N THR A 318 -6.05 -30.20 -11.24
CA THR A 318 -5.15 -31.30 -11.61
C THR A 318 -3.71 -30.78 -11.76
N GLY A 319 -2.73 -31.69 -11.73
CA GLY A 319 -1.31 -31.34 -11.85
C GLY A 319 -0.82 -30.41 -10.75
N ASP A 320 0.11 -29.50 -11.08
CA ASP A 320 0.73 -28.55 -10.14
C ASP A 320 -0.30 -27.65 -9.42
N ALA A 321 -1.39 -27.28 -10.10
CA ALA A 321 -2.46 -26.48 -9.49
C ALA A 321 -3.14 -27.23 -8.34
N GLY A 322 -3.33 -28.54 -8.47
CA GLY A 322 -3.86 -29.40 -7.40
C GLY A 322 -2.88 -29.51 -6.22
N VAL A 323 -1.58 -29.64 -6.50
CA VAL A 323 -0.53 -29.68 -5.46
C VAL A 323 -0.51 -28.39 -4.65
N TYR A 324 -0.52 -27.23 -5.31
CA TYR A 324 -0.53 -25.95 -4.60
C TYR A 324 -1.81 -25.73 -3.80
N TYR A 325 -2.98 -26.15 -4.29
CA TYR A 325 -4.21 -26.00 -3.53
C TYR A 325 -4.25 -26.95 -2.32
N ALA A 326 -3.76 -28.18 -2.47
CA ALA A 326 -3.60 -29.10 -1.33
C ALA A 326 -2.68 -28.51 -0.25
N GLU A 327 -1.62 -27.79 -0.67
CA GLU A 327 -0.76 -27.05 0.26
C GLU A 327 -1.49 -25.89 0.96
N ILE A 328 -2.37 -25.17 0.26
CA ILE A 328 -3.24 -24.14 0.87
C ILE A 328 -4.10 -24.76 1.95
N TYR A 329 -4.81 -25.85 1.62
CA TYR A 329 -5.68 -26.54 2.56
C TYR A 329 -4.89 -27.01 3.80
N ARG A 330 -3.74 -27.66 3.59
CA ARG A 330 -2.87 -28.10 4.69
C ARG A 330 -2.43 -26.93 5.58
N THR A 331 -2.03 -25.81 4.98
CA THR A 331 -1.60 -24.61 5.71
C THR A 331 -2.73 -24.06 6.60
N LEU A 332 -3.97 -24.09 6.11
CA LEU A 332 -5.14 -23.67 6.88
C LEU A 332 -5.50 -24.66 8.00
N ASP A 333 -5.43 -25.96 7.71
CA ASP A 333 -5.78 -27.04 8.64
C ASP A 333 -4.79 -27.15 9.80
N THR A 334 -3.49 -26.97 9.53
CA THR A 334 -2.43 -27.04 10.55
C THR A 334 -2.13 -25.68 11.20
N SER A 335 -2.95 -24.66 10.96
CA SER A 335 -2.75 -23.34 11.58
C SER A 335 -2.92 -23.43 13.10
N PRO A 336 -2.05 -22.80 13.91
CA PRO A 336 -2.16 -22.82 15.38
C PRO A 336 -3.42 -22.13 15.91
N VAL A 337 -4.11 -21.37 15.05
CA VAL A 337 -5.37 -20.69 15.35
C VAL A 337 -6.33 -20.89 14.20
N ARG A 338 -7.56 -21.30 14.53
CA ARG A 338 -8.64 -21.50 13.56
C ARG A 338 -9.21 -20.15 13.10
N ILE A 339 -9.70 -20.11 11.87
CA ILE A 339 -10.26 -18.88 11.26
C ILE A 339 -11.44 -18.31 12.07
N ASP A 340 -12.26 -19.16 12.69
CA ASP A 340 -13.40 -18.71 13.51
C ASP A 340 -12.97 -17.91 14.75
N VAL A 341 -11.78 -18.17 15.30
CA VAL A 341 -11.22 -17.42 16.44
C VAL A 341 -10.90 -15.98 16.02
N TYR A 342 -10.31 -15.79 14.83
CA TYR A 342 -10.08 -14.45 14.29
C TYR A 342 -11.38 -13.70 13.99
N GLU A 343 -12.41 -14.40 13.55
CA GLU A 343 -13.71 -13.77 13.33
C GLU A 343 -14.39 -13.36 14.63
N LYS A 344 -14.30 -14.19 15.67
CA LYS A 344 -14.74 -13.84 17.04
C LYS A 344 -13.98 -12.61 17.55
N LEU A 345 -12.65 -12.56 17.36
CA LEU A 345 -11.84 -11.38 17.71
C LEU A 345 -12.34 -10.12 17.00
N LEU A 346 -12.46 -10.17 15.68
CA LEU A 346 -12.90 -9.04 14.87
C LEU A 346 -14.31 -8.58 15.25
N ALA A 347 -15.23 -9.52 15.51
CA ALA A 347 -16.59 -9.21 15.96
C ALA A 347 -16.61 -8.58 17.35
N GLY A 348 -15.80 -9.09 18.28
CA GLY A 348 -15.65 -8.53 19.63
C GLY A 348 -15.13 -7.09 19.60
N VAL A 349 -14.03 -6.86 18.88
CA VAL A 349 -13.43 -5.52 18.70
C VAL A 349 -14.41 -4.56 18.02
N ASP A 350 -15.12 -5.01 16.98
CA ASP A 350 -16.12 -4.23 16.25
C ASP A 350 -17.31 -3.83 17.16
N SER A 351 -17.81 -4.76 17.97
CA SER A 351 -18.84 -4.49 18.98
C SER A 351 -18.37 -3.47 20.02
N THR A 352 -17.18 -3.66 20.60
CA THR A 352 -16.61 -2.76 21.61
C THR A 352 -16.42 -1.35 21.06
N VAL A 353 -15.83 -1.20 19.88
CA VAL A 353 -15.60 0.13 19.29
C VAL A 353 -16.92 0.82 18.97
N ARG A 354 -17.92 0.10 18.43
CA ARG A 354 -19.27 0.69 18.20
C ARG A 354 -19.90 1.17 19.51
N HIS A 355 -19.81 0.37 20.57
CA HIS A 355 -20.38 0.73 21.86
C HIS A 355 -19.70 1.95 22.47
N VAL A 356 -18.37 2.05 22.38
CA VAL A 356 -17.60 3.18 22.90
C VAL A 356 -17.89 4.48 22.12
N TYR A 357 -17.96 4.41 20.79
CA TYR A 357 -18.38 5.58 20.00
C TYR A 357 -19.80 6.01 20.36
N HIS A 358 -20.74 5.07 20.43
CA HIS A 358 -22.12 5.37 20.81
C HIS A 358 -22.21 5.97 22.22
N GLY A 359 -21.50 5.40 23.20
CA GLY A 359 -21.46 5.89 24.57
C GLY A 359 -20.84 7.28 24.71
N ALA A 360 -19.93 7.65 23.80
CA ALA A 360 -19.37 8.99 23.70
C ALA A 360 -20.23 9.98 22.89
N GLY A 361 -21.38 9.55 22.37
CA GLY A 361 -22.27 10.39 21.53
C GLY A 361 -21.78 10.60 20.09
N PHE A 362 -20.84 9.78 19.60
CA PHE A 362 -20.31 9.88 18.24
C PHE A 362 -21.25 9.17 17.24
N GLY A 363 -21.97 9.96 16.45
CA GLY A 363 -22.74 9.53 15.30
C GLY A 363 -21.87 9.33 14.06
N ASP A 364 -22.51 9.14 12.90
CA ASP A 364 -21.81 8.87 11.65
C ASP A 364 -21.02 10.08 11.12
N ASN A 365 -21.37 11.30 11.54
CA ASN A 365 -20.71 12.54 11.14
C ASN A 365 -19.45 12.84 11.97
N GLU A 366 -19.40 12.38 13.21
CA GLU A 366 -18.32 12.66 14.16
C GLU A 366 -17.21 11.60 14.12
N ARG A 367 -17.54 10.36 13.74
CA ARG A 367 -16.59 9.24 13.62
C ARG A 367 -15.45 9.41 12.60
N PRO A 368 -15.62 10.09 11.44
CA PRO A 368 -14.56 10.24 10.46
C PRO A 368 -13.29 10.89 11.00
N GLY A 369 -13.40 11.81 11.97
CA GLY A 369 -12.24 12.49 12.59
C GLY A 369 -11.30 11.51 13.31
N PRO A 370 -11.79 10.81 14.37
CA PRO A 370 -11.00 9.79 15.05
C PRO A 370 -10.49 8.67 14.13
N GLU A 371 -11.29 8.20 13.17
CA GLU A 371 -10.87 7.16 12.21
C GLU A 371 -9.74 7.67 11.28
N LYS A 372 -9.79 8.95 10.88
CA LYS A 372 -8.72 9.59 10.11
C LYS A 372 -7.45 9.74 10.95
N GLU A 373 -7.56 10.05 12.25
CA GLU A 373 -6.40 10.14 13.14
C GLU A 373 -5.68 8.79 13.29
N LEU A 374 -6.44 7.69 13.47
CA LEU A 374 -5.89 6.33 13.46
C LEU A 374 -5.13 6.05 12.16
N LEU A 375 -5.74 6.39 11.02
CA LEU A 375 -5.21 6.07 9.70
C LEU A 375 -3.99 6.92 9.33
N VAL A 376 -4.08 8.24 9.48
CA VAL A 376 -3.10 9.22 8.99
C VAL A 376 -1.94 9.37 9.96
N ASN A 377 -2.23 9.47 11.26
CA ASN A 377 -1.23 9.76 12.28
C ASN A 377 -0.74 8.49 13.01
N GLY A 378 -1.46 7.37 12.89
CA GLY A 378 -1.17 6.16 13.67
C GLY A 378 -1.35 6.38 15.17
N ARG A 379 -2.24 7.28 15.59
CA ARG A 379 -2.47 7.59 17.01
C ARG A 379 -3.84 7.11 17.43
N ILE A 380 -3.93 6.56 18.65
CA ILE A 380 -5.19 6.12 19.23
C ILE A 380 -5.93 7.36 19.76
N PRO A 381 -7.10 7.71 19.19
CA PRO A 381 -7.89 8.85 19.64
C PRO A 381 -8.38 8.65 21.08
N PRO A 382 -8.53 9.72 21.88
CA PRO A 382 -8.97 9.62 23.27
C PRO A 382 -10.27 8.83 23.46
N VAL A 383 -11.23 8.98 22.54
CA VAL A 383 -12.51 8.25 22.58
C VAL A 383 -12.33 6.74 22.52
N LEU A 384 -11.26 6.22 21.91
CA LEU A 384 -11.02 4.78 21.77
C LEU A 384 -10.18 4.17 22.89
N VAL A 385 -9.68 4.96 23.85
CA VAL A 385 -8.87 4.44 24.97
C VAL A 385 -9.67 3.39 25.77
N THR A 386 -10.93 3.68 26.06
CA THR A 386 -11.84 2.73 26.75
C THR A 386 -12.05 1.46 25.93
N ALA A 387 -12.11 1.56 24.60
CA ALA A 387 -12.26 0.40 23.73
C ALA A 387 -11.06 -0.54 23.86
N VAL A 388 -9.83 0.00 23.88
CA VAL A 388 -8.61 -0.80 24.09
C VAL A 388 -8.67 -1.49 25.45
N SER A 389 -9.03 -0.78 26.52
CA SER A 389 -9.14 -1.38 27.85
C SER A 389 -10.14 -2.56 27.87
N THR A 390 -11.31 -2.39 27.26
CA THR A 390 -12.32 -3.46 27.16
C THR A 390 -11.85 -4.64 26.32
N ILE A 391 -11.16 -4.39 25.19
CA ILE A 391 -10.61 -5.45 24.33
C ILE A 391 -9.62 -6.32 25.13
N LEU A 392 -8.69 -5.69 25.84
CA LEU A 392 -7.67 -6.40 26.63
C LEU A 392 -8.26 -7.09 27.86
N ARG A 393 -9.29 -6.52 28.50
CA ARG A 393 -9.94 -7.10 29.68
C ARG A 393 -10.92 -8.22 29.38
N GLN A 394 -11.58 -8.20 28.22
CA GLN A 394 -12.72 -9.08 27.94
C GLN A 394 -12.52 -9.89 26.66
N THR A 395 -12.21 -9.23 25.55
CA THR A 395 -12.14 -9.90 24.25
C THR A 395 -10.94 -10.83 24.18
N VAL A 396 -9.74 -10.37 24.56
CA VAL A 396 -8.52 -11.18 24.52
C VAL A 396 -8.60 -12.37 25.46
N PRO A 397 -8.97 -12.24 26.75
CA PRO A 397 -9.07 -13.37 27.66
C PRO A 397 -10.09 -14.43 27.21
N ALA A 398 -11.21 -14.02 26.60
CA ALA A 398 -12.23 -14.95 26.11
C ALA A 398 -11.73 -15.85 24.97
N LEU A 399 -10.70 -15.43 24.23
CA LEU A 399 -10.14 -16.20 23.12
C LEU A 399 -8.95 -17.07 23.53
N LYS A 400 -8.29 -16.79 24.67
CA LYS A 400 -7.09 -17.51 25.14
C LYS A 400 -7.23 -19.05 25.11
N PRO A 401 -8.38 -19.67 25.46
CA PRO A 401 -8.53 -21.13 25.42
C PRO A 401 -8.44 -21.75 24.01
N ASP A 402 -8.77 -20.98 22.97
CA ASP A 402 -8.82 -21.43 21.57
C ASP A 402 -7.49 -21.16 20.82
N ILE A 403 -6.43 -20.73 21.53
CA ILE A 403 -5.18 -20.21 20.95
C ILE A 403 -3.98 -21.00 21.44
N ASP A 404 -3.21 -21.60 20.53
CA ASP A 404 -1.85 -22.04 20.84
C ASP A 404 -0.89 -20.84 20.86
N ARG A 405 -0.75 -20.23 22.04
CA ARG A 405 0.10 -19.05 22.22
C ARG A 405 1.58 -19.35 21.95
N MET A 406 2.08 -20.52 22.32
CA MET A 406 3.49 -20.85 22.16
C MET A 406 3.86 -20.96 20.68
N ALA A 407 3.02 -21.63 19.88
CA ALA A 407 3.23 -21.75 18.44
C ALA A 407 3.25 -20.37 17.75
N ILE A 408 2.36 -19.46 18.14
CA ILE A 408 2.32 -18.09 17.62
C ILE A 408 3.54 -17.28 18.04
N TYR A 409 3.94 -17.36 19.31
CA TYR A 409 5.08 -16.63 19.83
C TYR A 409 6.40 -17.02 19.16
N MET A 410 6.56 -18.31 18.82
CA MET A 410 7.74 -18.85 18.16
C MET A 410 7.76 -18.59 16.64
N GLY A 411 6.70 -18.01 16.07
CA GLY A 411 6.60 -17.72 14.64
C GLY A 411 7.60 -16.65 14.17
N ASP A 412 8.18 -16.83 12.98
CA ASP A 412 9.01 -15.81 12.33
C ASP A 412 8.20 -14.97 11.33
N TYR A 413 7.78 -13.78 11.79
CA TYR A 413 7.00 -12.84 10.99
C TYR A 413 7.86 -11.84 10.18
N SER A 414 9.19 -12.00 10.17
CA SER A 414 10.12 -11.07 9.54
C SER A 414 9.82 -10.81 8.05
N TRP A 415 9.31 -11.83 7.36
CA TRP A 415 8.99 -11.77 5.94
C TRP A 415 7.75 -10.94 5.60
N LEU A 416 6.90 -10.62 6.59
CA LEU A 416 5.76 -9.72 6.39
C LEU A 416 6.23 -8.31 6.00
N GLY A 417 7.47 -7.94 6.34
CA GLY A 417 8.04 -6.62 6.04
C GLY A 417 7.49 -5.49 6.90
N LEU A 418 6.84 -5.82 8.03
CA LEU A 418 6.23 -4.84 8.95
C LEU A 418 7.10 -4.55 10.18
N GLY A 419 7.93 -5.52 10.60
CA GLY A 419 8.79 -5.40 11.77
C GLY A 419 9.92 -4.38 11.61
N SER A 420 10.20 -3.65 12.68
CA SER A 420 11.35 -2.74 12.80
C SER A 420 12.52 -3.35 13.56
N ASP A 421 12.42 -4.62 13.97
CA ASP A 421 13.45 -5.30 14.72
C ASP A 421 14.60 -5.78 13.81
N ARG A 422 15.71 -6.18 14.45
CA ARG A 422 16.93 -6.61 13.75
C ARG A 422 16.70 -7.84 12.87
N ARG A 423 15.79 -8.75 13.25
CA ARG A 423 15.48 -9.94 12.46
C ARG A 423 14.78 -9.57 11.16
N ALA A 424 13.79 -8.67 11.21
CA ALA A 424 13.12 -8.14 10.03
C ALA A 424 14.09 -7.36 9.12
N GLU A 425 15.01 -6.57 9.67
CA GLU A 425 16.05 -5.92 8.86
C GLU A 425 16.96 -6.93 8.16
N LEU A 426 17.46 -7.94 8.88
CA LEU A 426 18.29 -9.00 8.31
C LEU A 426 17.54 -9.75 7.20
N TYR A 427 16.25 -9.99 7.39
CA TYR A 427 15.40 -10.62 6.38
C TYR A 427 15.37 -9.77 5.09
N ARG A 428 15.08 -8.46 5.18
CA ARG A 428 15.04 -7.54 4.02
C ARG A 428 16.37 -7.43 3.27
N ARG A 429 17.50 -7.64 3.96
CA ARG A 429 18.84 -7.62 3.36
C ARG A 429 19.18 -8.93 2.65
N THR A 430 18.74 -10.06 3.18
CA THR A 430 19.12 -11.41 2.71
C THR A 430 18.11 -12.03 1.75
N ARG A 431 16.86 -11.56 1.76
CA ARG A 431 15.76 -12.12 0.98
C ARG A 431 14.94 -11.01 0.34
N ASP A 432 14.44 -11.30 -0.85
CA ASP A 432 13.41 -10.52 -1.51
C ASP A 432 12.09 -11.30 -1.48
N VAL A 433 10.96 -10.61 -1.54
CA VAL A 433 9.63 -11.23 -1.60
C VAL A 433 8.91 -10.71 -2.85
N ASP A 434 8.36 -11.61 -3.67
CA ASP A 434 7.41 -11.19 -4.71
C ASP A 434 6.20 -10.55 -4.01
N ILE A 435 5.99 -9.26 -4.23
CA ILE A 435 4.96 -8.53 -3.48
C ILE A 435 3.55 -8.92 -3.89
N ILE A 436 3.36 -9.42 -5.11
CA ILE A 436 2.06 -9.85 -5.66
C ILE A 436 1.82 -11.33 -5.35
N LYS A 437 2.82 -12.18 -5.61
CA LYS A 437 2.70 -13.63 -5.40
C LYS A 437 2.93 -14.02 -3.95
N LYS A 438 3.54 -13.14 -3.14
CA LYS A 438 3.97 -13.39 -1.75
C LYS A 438 4.88 -14.60 -1.63
N ILE A 439 5.89 -14.66 -2.49
CA ILE A 439 6.87 -15.76 -2.53
C ILE A 439 8.24 -15.19 -2.14
N PRO A 440 8.87 -15.69 -1.07
CA PRO A 440 10.22 -15.29 -0.73
C PRO A 440 11.27 -15.96 -1.63
N PHE A 441 12.32 -15.23 -1.95
CA PHE A 441 13.51 -15.70 -2.67
C PHE A 441 14.77 -15.22 -1.98
N ARG A 442 15.90 -15.93 -2.20
CA ARG A 442 17.20 -15.42 -1.77
C ARG A 442 17.59 -14.20 -2.62
N SER A 443 18.07 -13.16 -1.95
CA SER A 443 18.53 -11.93 -2.62
C SER A 443 19.76 -12.24 -3.47
N THR A 444 19.82 -11.67 -4.68
CA THR A 444 20.98 -11.79 -5.58
C THR A 444 22.17 -10.95 -5.09
N ALA A 445 21.93 -9.91 -4.29
CA ALA A 445 22.97 -9.02 -3.76
C ALA A 445 23.84 -9.68 -2.66
N SER A 446 23.41 -10.80 -2.09
CA SER A 446 24.17 -11.58 -1.09
C SER A 446 24.90 -12.78 -1.67
N ALA A 447 24.82 -13.00 -2.99
CA ALA A 447 25.57 -14.07 -3.65
C ALA A 447 27.01 -13.61 -3.93
N GLY A 448 27.78 -13.38 -2.86
CA GLY A 448 29.23 -13.37 -2.94
C GLY A 448 29.74 -14.81 -3.02
N SER A 449 30.39 -15.14 -4.13
CA SER A 449 31.46 -16.14 -4.25
C SER A 449 31.33 -17.48 -3.51
N ASP A 450 30.19 -18.17 -3.58
CA ASP A 450 30.12 -19.61 -3.28
C ASP A 450 29.03 -20.26 -4.14
N GLU A 451 29.32 -20.38 -5.43
CA GLU A 451 28.58 -21.26 -6.33
C GLU A 451 28.94 -22.71 -6.04
N THR A 452 28.19 -23.34 -5.15
CA THR A 452 27.96 -24.79 -5.19
C THR A 452 26.76 -25.13 -4.32
N GLN A 453 25.54 -24.90 -4.84
CA GLN A 453 24.39 -25.78 -4.56
C GLN A 453 23.15 -25.41 -5.39
N SER A 454 22.91 -26.25 -6.40
CA SER A 454 21.62 -26.86 -6.73
C SER A 454 20.34 -26.05 -6.47
N GLY A 455 20.08 -25.10 -7.36
CA GLY A 455 18.73 -24.70 -7.71
C GLY A 455 18.75 -24.31 -9.18
N LYS A 456 18.04 -25.03 -10.05
CA LYS A 456 17.84 -24.65 -11.46
C LYS A 456 17.19 -23.26 -11.49
N HIS A 457 17.98 -22.19 -11.47
CA HIS A 457 17.49 -20.87 -11.83
C HIS A 457 17.13 -20.95 -13.31
N ASN A 458 15.83 -20.94 -13.61
CA ASN A 458 15.38 -20.77 -14.98
C ASN A 458 15.89 -19.40 -15.45
N PRO A 459 16.77 -19.32 -16.47
CA PRO A 459 17.37 -18.08 -16.95
C PRO A 459 16.38 -17.12 -17.64
N SER A 460 15.07 -17.28 -17.40
CA SER A 460 13.98 -16.57 -18.10
C SER A 460 13.07 -15.74 -17.17
N GLN A 461 13.42 -15.59 -15.88
CA GLN A 461 12.53 -14.94 -14.92
C GLN A 461 12.87 -13.45 -14.77
N VAL A 462 12.21 -12.63 -15.58
CA VAL A 462 12.34 -11.17 -15.55
C VAL A 462 11.92 -10.64 -14.18
N ARG A 463 12.76 -9.79 -13.59
CA ARG A 463 12.49 -9.09 -12.33
C ARG A 463 12.12 -7.65 -12.59
N ARG A 464 11.05 -7.20 -11.93
CA ARG A 464 10.61 -5.81 -11.94
C ARG A 464 10.66 -5.26 -10.53
N ARG A 465 11.22 -4.05 -10.38
CA ARG A 465 11.32 -3.34 -9.11
C ARG A 465 10.39 -2.15 -9.11
N CYS A 466 9.69 -1.93 -8.01
CA CYS A 466 8.83 -0.76 -7.87
C CYS A 466 9.68 0.48 -7.57
N VAL A 467 9.45 1.57 -8.30
CA VAL A 467 10.18 2.85 -8.10
C VAL A 467 9.87 3.54 -6.77
N ARG A 468 8.73 3.19 -6.13
CA ARG A 468 8.22 3.88 -4.93
C ARG A 468 8.51 3.14 -3.63
N CYS A 469 8.41 1.81 -3.65
CA CYS A 469 8.59 0.97 -2.45
C CYS A 469 9.74 -0.03 -2.55
N CYS A 470 10.44 -0.09 -3.69
CA CYS A 470 11.52 -1.03 -3.97
C CYS A 470 11.15 -2.51 -3.91
N GLU A 471 9.88 -2.86 -3.69
CA GLU A 471 9.39 -4.24 -3.76
C GLU A 471 9.53 -4.82 -5.16
N ILE A 472 9.57 -6.14 -5.25
CA ILE A 472 9.80 -6.84 -6.51
C ILE A 472 8.58 -7.64 -6.96
N MET A 473 8.50 -7.87 -8.27
CA MET A 473 7.62 -8.85 -8.88
C MET A 473 8.43 -9.70 -9.87
N CYS A 474 8.34 -11.02 -9.71
CA CYS A 474 9.07 -12.01 -10.50
C CYS A 474 8.11 -12.75 -11.44
N GLY A 475 8.46 -12.84 -12.73
CA GLY A 475 7.70 -13.66 -13.66
C GLY A 475 8.03 -13.43 -15.12
N ALA A 476 7.43 -14.24 -15.99
CA ALA A 476 7.52 -14.02 -17.42
C ALA A 476 6.83 -12.72 -17.81
N TYR A 477 7.52 -11.89 -18.60
CA TYR A 477 6.97 -10.71 -19.23
C TYR A 477 7.25 -10.79 -20.74
N PRO A 478 6.26 -10.55 -21.61
CA PRO A 478 4.87 -10.18 -21.32
C PRO A 478 4.05 -11.35 -20.71
N PRO A 479 3.00 -11.04 -19.93
CA PRO A 479 2.15 -12.07 -19.33
C PRO A 479 1.42 -12.88 -20.41
N ARG A 480 1.49 -14.23 -20.32
CA ARG A 480 0.73 -15.13 -21.21
C ARG A 480 -0.77 -14.99 -20.95
N PRO A 481 -1.67 -15.24 -21.92
CA PRO A 481 -3.13 -15.09 -21.74
C PRO A 481 -3.73 -16.23 -20.89
N GLN A 482 -3.39 -16.23 -19.60
CA GLN A 482 -3.81 -17.21 -18.59
C GLN A 482 -4.66 -16.51 -17.51
N LEU A 483 -5.29 -17.29 -16.62
CA LEU A 483 -6.16 -16.76 -15.56
C LEU A 483 -5.38 -15.86 -14.60
N SER A 484 -4.16 -16.26 -14.21
CA SER A 484 -3.24 -15.44 -13.41
C SER A 484 -3.01 -14.07 -14.04
N SER A 485 -2.82 -14.01 -15.35
CA SER A 485 -2.65 -12.75 -16.09
C SER A 485 -3.92 -11.90 -16.14
N ARG A 486 -5.10 -12.51 -16.29
CA ARG A 486 -6.40 -11.81 -16.21
C ARG A 486 -6.62 -11.23 -14.81
N MET A 487 -6.25 -11.98 -13.77
CA MET A 487 -6.31 -11.52 -12.38
C MET A 487 -5.37 -10.33 -12.16
N MET A 488 -4.10 -10.45 -12.55
CA MET A 488 -3.13 -9.35 -12.44
C MET A 488 -3.55 -8.12 -13.24
N TYR A 489 -4.16 -8.30 -14.42
CA TYR A 489 -4.67 -7.20 -15.24
C TYR A 489 -5.84 -6.49 -14.56
N LYS A 490 -6.85 -7.24 -14.09
CA LYS A 490 -8.02 -6.69 -13.38
C LYS A 490 -7.63 -5.95 -12.10
N LEU A 491 -6.54 -6.35 -11.47
CA LEU A 491 -5.99 -5.72 -10.28
C LEU A 491 -5.02 -4.55 -10.58
N GLY A 492 -4.68 -4.30 -11.85
CA GLY A 492 -3.74 -3.26 -12.27
C GLY A 492 -2.26 -3.58 -12.04
N TYR A 493 -1.93 -4.78 -11.54
CA TYR A 493 -0.58 -5.14 -11.12
C TYR A 493 0.40 -5.42 -12.25
N VAL A 494 -0.10 -5.54 -13.49
CA VAL A 494 0.77 -5.57 -14.67
C VAL A 494 1.55 -4.27 -14.81
N ARG A 495 0.91 -3.12 -14.49
CA ARG A 495 1.47 -1.77 -14.67
C ARG A 495 2.05 -1.19 -13.39
N TYR A 496 1.41 -1.43 -12.26
CA TYR A 496 1.75 -0.79 -10.98
C TYR A 496 1.96 -1.80 -9.86
N CYS A 497 2.79 -1.43 -8.89
CA CYS A 497 2.90 -2.15 -7.63
C CYS A 497 1.66 -1.97 -6.76
N ILE A 498 1.53 -2.77 -5.70
CA ILE A 498 0.51 -2.60 -4.65
C ILE A 498 0.55 -1.19 -4.06
N CYS A 499 1.73 -0.56 -3.98
CA CYS A 499 1.85 0.83 -3.56
C CYS A 499 1.49 1.87 -4.63
N GLY A 500 1.04 1.48 -5.82
CA GLY A 500 0.72 2.37 -6.94
C GLY A 500 1.93 2.90 -7.75
N GLY A 501 3.16 2.63 -7.30
CA GLY A 501 4.37 3.01 -8.04
C GLY A 501 4.57 2.16 -9.30
N GLY A 502 5.12 2.76 -10.35
CA GLY A 502 5.43 2.05 -11.59
C GLY A 502 6.50 0.97 -11.42
N TRP A 503 6.46 -0.03 -12.31
CA TRP A 503 7.48 -1.06 -12.40
C TRP A 503 8.63 -0.61 -13.32
N THR A 504 9.87 -0.78 -12.87
CA THR A 504 11.06 -0.73 -13.72
C THR A 504 11.64 -2.12 -13.87
N LEU A 505 12.20 -2.42 -15.05
CA LEU A 505 12.96 -3.64 -15.24
C LEU A 505 14.24 -3.54 -14.42
N GLU A 506 14.54 -4.56 -13.63
CA GLU A 506 15.85 -4.70 -13.02
C GLU A 506 16.81 -5.08 -14.16
N SER A 507 17.58 -4.11 -14.65
CA SER A 507 18.67 -4.39 -15.58
C SER A 507 19.68 -5.28 -14.85
N ASP A 508 20.04 -6.41 -15.45
CA ASP A 508 21.20 -7.18 -15.01
C ASP A 508 22.39 -6.22 -15.05
N PHE A 509 22.83 -5.73 -13.89
CA PHE A 509 24.01 -4.85 -13.75
C PHE A 509 25.33 -5.57 -14.06
N HIS A 510 25.27 -6.68 -14.80
CA HIS A 510 26.37 -7.41 -15.37
C HIS A 510 26.18 -7.48 -16.89
N ARG A 511 26.36 -6.34 -17.56
CA ARG A 511 26.80 -6.29 -18.96
C ARG A 511 27.87 -5.23 -19.12
#